data_AF-A0A914UKV8-F1
#
_entry.id   AF-A0A914UKV8-F1
#
_cell.length_a   1.000
_cell.length_b   1.000
_cell.length_c   1.000
_cell.angle_alpha   90.00
_cell.angle_beta   90.00
_cell.angle_gamma   90.00
#
_symmetry.space_group_name_H-M   'P 1'
#
loop_
_entity.id
_entity.type
_entity.pdbx_description
1 polymer ?
#
loop_
_entity_poly.entity_id
_entity_poly.type
_entity_poly.pdbx_seq_one_letter_code
_entity_poly.pdbx_strand_id
1 'polypeptide(L)'
;MLVFAWLMASIWSLPQLHVWDTLNVFPDWPGGWTQCSDMWSIRRFHAQQNNLTDIDFDELGQSIYDITHLIAVFWGPLIMLIVLYSIIAVRLLQYSFRPTFQDSTRLSGTFTSPTPSEHNSRTPRYSMISTDSNRGPPRPRLPAWRKQLRSKVFRTTLLVVLAHVLFWLPYNFYALMKYVNAEWYEHMSEHANVFKDLQILITLINPFLYGFAQ
;
A
#
# COMPACT_ATOMS: atom_id res chain seq x y z
N MET A 1 8.53 -7.38 -14.83
CA MET A 1 8.17 -6.49 -13.70
C MET A 1 9.28 -6.41 -12.66
N LEU A 2 9.80 -7.53 -12.15
CA LEU A 2 10.92 -7.51 -11.18
C LEU A 2 12.19 -6.83 -11.72
N VAL A 3 12.63 -7.16 -12.94
CA VAL A 3 13.83 -6.52 -13.54
C VAL A 3 13.66 -5.00 -13.65
N PHE A 4 12.49 -4.54 -14.09
CA PHE A 4 12.19 -3.10 -14.16
C PHE A 4 12.20 -2.44 -12.78
N ALA A 5 11.65 -3.10 -11.76
CA ALA A 5 11.69 -2.62 -10.38
C ALA A 5 13.13 -2.50 -9.86
N TRP A 6 13.98 -3.50 -10.13
CA TRP A 6 15.40 -3.46 -9.76
C TRP A 6 16.17 -2.35 -10.46
N LEU A 7 15.93 -2.15 -11.77
CA LEU A 7 16.55 -1.05 -12.52
C LEU A 7 16.13 0.31 -11.97
N MET A 8 14.84 0.52 -11.75
CA MET A 8 14.32 1.77 -11.18
C MET A 8 14.86 2.02 -9.78
N ALA A 9 14.89 1.00 -8.92
CA ALA A 9 15.45 1.10 -7.58
C ALA A 9 16.94 1.48 -7.62
N SER A 10 17.71 0.84 -8.51
CA SER A 10 19.14 1.14 -8.68
C SER A 10 19.35 2.58 -9.13
N ILE A 11 18.60 3.04 -10.14
CA ILE A 11 18.68 4.42 -10.65
C ILE A 11 18.33 5.42 -9.55
N TRP A 12 17.28 5.15 -8.76
CA TRP A 12 16.88 6.04 -7.66
C TRP A 12 17.85 6.04 -6.48
N SER A 13 18.62 4.97 -6.28
CA SER A 13 19.66 4.92 -5.23
C SER A 13 21.00 5.49 -5.70
N LEU A 14 21.25 5.69 -7.00
CA LEU A 14 22.51 6.24 -7.50
C LEU A 14 22.89 7.59 -6.86
N PRO A 15 21.97 8.57 -6.66
CA PRO A 15 22.31 9.82 -5.98
C PRO A 15 22.87 9.61 -4.57
N GLN A 16 22.45 8.56 -3.85
CA GLN A 16 22.97 8.24 -2.51
C GLN A 16 24.46 7.93 -2.55
N LEU A 17 24.98 7.34 -3.63
CA LEU A 17 26.41 7.03 -3.74
C LEU A 17 27.29 8.27 -3.93
N HIS A 18 26.73 9.34 -4.49
CA HIS A 18 27.47 10.58 -4.71
C HIS A 18 27.38 11.55 -3.53
N VAL A 19 26.24 11.51 -2.82
CA VAL A 19 25.97 12.40 -1.68
C VAL A 19 26.76 12.01 -0.43
N TRP A 20 27.13 10.74 -0.29
CA TRP A 20 27.81 10.24 0.89
C TRP A 20 29.31 10.10 0.66
N ASP A 21 30.09 10.69 1.56
CA ASP A 21 31.54 10.62 1.53
C ASP A 21 32.09 10.39 2.95
N THR A 22 33.36 10.01 3.04
CA THR A 22 34.04 9.77 4.31
C THR A 22 34.88 10.97 4.72
N LEU A 23 34.67 11.46 5.94
CA LEU A 23 35.45 12.54 6.54
C LEU A 23 36.21 12.02 7.75
N ASN A 24 37.50 12.36 7.84
CA ASN A 24 38.27 12.18 9.06
C ASN A 24 38.14 13.43 9.93
N VAL A 25 37.36 13.32 11.01
CA VAL A 25 37.03 14.42 11.92
C VAL A 25 38.23 14.84 12.77
N PHE A 26 39.10 13.88 13.12
CA PHE A 26 40.26 14.11 13.99
C PHE A 26 41.55 13.58 13.36
N PRO A 27 42.11 14.27 12.34
CA PRO A 27 43.32 13.82 11.67
C PRO A 27 44.57 13.84 12.57
N ASP A 28 44.59 14.73 13.58
CA ASP A 28 45.74 14.91 14.48
C ASP A 28 45.83 13.86 15.61
N TRP A 29 44.78 13.04 15.80
CA TRP A 29 44.76 12.01 16.84
C TRP A 29 45.25 10.65 16.28
N PRO A 30 46.09 9.88 17.01
CA PRO A 30 46.65 8.64 16.50
C PRO A 30 45.57 7.60 16.21
N GLY A 31 45.32 7.36 14.93
CA GLY A 31 44.29 6.43 14.43
C GLY A 31 43.13 7.12 13.70
N GLY A 32 43.00 8.44 13.79
CA GLY A 32 41.93 9.20 13.16
C GLY A 32 40.52 8.82 13.65
N TRP A 33 39.52 9.62 13.28
CA TRP A 33 38.11 9.24 13.42
C TRP A 33 37.42 9.46 12.10
N THR A 34 37.28 8.38 11.31
CA THR A 34 36.65 8.44 9.99
C THR A 34 35.17 8.11 10.11
N GLN A 35 34.31 9.05 9.73
CA GLN A 35 32.87 8.89 9.72
C GLN A 35 32.35 9.03 8.29
N CYS A 36 31.37 8.20 7.92
CA CYS A 36 30.59 8.37 6.70
C CYS A 36 29.47 9.37 6.97
N SER A 37 29.47 10.48 6.24
CA SER A 37 28.53 11.58 6.41
C SER A 37 28.08 12.10 5.05
N ASP A 38 26.96 12.82 5.03
CA ASP A 38 26.50 13.49 3.81
C ASP A 38 27.42 14.69 3.46
N MET A 39 27.52 14.98 2.17
CA MET A 39 28.38 16.05 1.66
C MET A 39 28.01 17.43 2.25
N TRP A 40 26.73 17.67 2.57
CA TRP A 40 26.30 18.93 3.18
C TRP A 40 26.79 19.07 4.62
N SER A 41 26.75 17.99 5.41
CA SER A 41 27.38 17.92 6.74
C SER A 41 28.87 18.20 6.67
N ILE A 42 29.58 17.59 5.71
CA ILE A 42 31.03 17.78 5.52
C ILE A 42 31.34 19.23 5.16
N ARG A 43 30.60 19.82 4.23
CA ARG A 43 30.77 21.23 3.84
C ARG A 43 30.51 22.18 5.00
N ARG A 44 29.48 21.94 5.83
CA ARG A 44 29.23 22.75 7.02
C ARG A 44 30.38 22.68 8.02
N PHE A 45 30.94 21.49 8.25
CA PHE A 45 32.09 21.31 9.13
C PHE A 45 33.29 22.15 8.64
N HIS A 46 33.61 22.09 7.34
CA HIS A 46 34.69 22.89 6.76
C HIS A 46 34.39 24.39 6.72
N ALA A 47 33.14 24.79 6.46
CA ALA A 47 32.74 26.19 6.46
C ALA A 47 32.87 26.80 7.86
N GLN A 48 32.45 26.06 8.89
CA GLN A 48 32.62 26.46 10.29
C GLN A 48 34.10 26.56 10.68
N GLN A 49 34.93 25.64 10.20
CA GLN A 49 36.38 25.68 10.47
C GLN A 49 37.08 26.88 9.78
N ASN A 50 36.64 27.25 8.57
CA ASN A 50 37.26 28.29 7.76
C ASN A 50 36.53 29.66 7.82
N ASN A 51 35.52 29.82 8.68
CA ASN A 51 34.67 31.02 8.78
C ASN A 51 34.07 31.49 7.44
N LEU A 52 33.69 30.56 6.55
CA LEU A 52 33.07 30.86 5.26
C LEU A 52 31.53 30.90 5.40
N THR A 53 30.89 31.90 4.78
CA THR A 53 29.45 32.18 4.92
C THR A 53 28.57 31.69 3.76
N ASP A 54 29.08 30.83 2.86
CA ASP A 54 28.37 30.41 1.63
C ASP A 54 27.36 29.26 1.88
N ILE A 55 26.56 29.39 2.95
CA ILE A 55 25.75 28.29 3.54
C ILE A 55 24.40 28.10 2.82
N ASP A 56 23.87 29.15 2.17
CA ASP A 56 22.49 29.16 1.63
C ASP A 56 22.26 28.15 0.49
N PHE A 57 23.21 28.00 -0.44
CA PHE A 57 23.05 27.07 -1.57
C PHE A 57 23.12 25.60 -1.15
N ASP A 58 23.91 25.29 -0.12
CA ASP A 58 24.03 23.94 0.41
C ASP A 58 22.75 23.51 1.17
N GLU A 59 22.08 24.44 1.85
CA GLU A 59 20.84 24.14 2.57
C GLU A 59 19.65 23.84 1.64
N LEU A 60 19.51 24.59 0.55
CA LEU A 60 18.50 24.33 -0.47
C LEU A 60 18.73 22.96 -1.13
N GLY A 61 19.98 22.64 -1.48
CA GLY A 61 20.35 21.37 -2.09
C GLY A 61 20.02 20.17 -1.20
N GLN A 62 20.36 20.25 0.08
CA GLN A 62 20.01 19.21 1.06
C GLN A 62 18.49 19.07 1.18
N SER A 63 17.78 20.18 1.29
CA SER A 63 16.32 20.16 1.47
C SER A 63 15.60 19.54 0.29
N ILE A 64 16.00 19.87 -0.94
CA ILE A 64 15.44 19.28 -2.16
C ILE A 64 15.71 17.78 -2.20
N TYR A 65 16.92 17.35 -1.85
CA TYR A 65 17.28 15.93 -1.82
C TYR A 65 16.45 15.15 -0.78
N ASP A 66 16.37 15.66 0.45
CA ASP A 66 15.60 15.05 1.55
C ASP A 66 14.11 14.92 1.18
N ILE A 67 13.50 15.98 0.63
CA ILE A 67 12.09 15.98 0.20
C ILE A 67 11.87 15.01 -0.96
N THR A 68 12.75 15.01 -1.96
CA THR A 68 12.65 14.12 -3.11
C THR A 68 12.72 12.66 -2.69
N HIS A 69 13.64 12.34 -1.77
CA HIS A 69 13.75 11.00 -1.20
C HIS A 69 12.47 10.61 -0.44
N LEU A 70 11.93 11.50 0.39
CA LEU A 70 10.68 11.28 1.13
C LEU A 70 9.50 10.98 0.21
N ILE A 71 9.37 11.76 -0.88
CA ILE A 71 8.31 11.58 -1.86
C ILE A 71 8.49 10.28 -2.62
N ALA A 72 9.70 9.97 -3.07
CA ALA A 72 9.95 8.79 -3.89
C ALA A 72 9.75 7.47 -3.11
N VAL A 73 10.19 7.42 -1.86
CA VAL A 73 10.22 6.17 -1.09
C VAL A 73 8.90 5.90 -0.35
N PHE A 74 8.20 6.95 0.10
CA PHE A 74 7.00 6.79 0.93
C PHE A 74 5.74 7.40 0.31
N TRP A 75 5.73 8.72 0.08
CA TRP A 75 4.48 9.41 -0.28
C TRP A 75 3.98 9.06 -1.68
N GLY A 76 4.86 8.92 -2.66
CA GLY A 76 4.53 8.54 -4.03
C GLY A 76 3.87 7.16 -4.10
N PRO A 77 4.52 6.11 -3.57
CA PRO A 77 3.90 4.78 -3.47
C PRO A 77 2.58 4.78 -2.68
N LEU A 78 2.51 5.51 -1.56
CA LEU A 78 1.30 5.61 -0.74
C LEU A 78 0.12 6.24 -1.51
N ILE A 79 0.36 7.37 -2.18
CA ILE A 79 -0.66 8.05 -2.99
C ILE A 79 -1.10 7.15 -4.14
N MET A 80 -0.15 6.49 -4.83
CA MET A 80 -0.46 5.53 -5.89
C MET A 80 -1.37 4.41 -5.37
N LEU A 81 -1.07 3.85 -4.21
CA LEU A 81 -1.91 2.83 -3.57
C LEU A 81 -3.30 3.36 -3.23
N ILE A 82 -3.41 4.53 -2.58
CA ILE A 82 -4.70 5.13 -2.23
C ILE A 82 -5.57 5.32 -3.48
N VAL A 83 -5.00 5.85 -4.56
CA VAL A 83 -5.71 6.05 -5.83
C VAL A 83 -6.18 4.72 -6.43
N LEU A 84 -5.28 3.73 -6.52
CA LEU A 84 -5.61 2.42 -7.09
C LEU A 84 -6.70 1.71 -6.27
N TYR A 85 -6.60 1.73 -4.94
CA TYR A 85 -7.60 1.12 -4.06
C TYR A 85 -8.93 1.88 -4.10
N SER A 86 -8.91 3.21 -4.22
CA SER A 86 -10.12 4.02 -4.38
C SER A 86 -10.87 3.65 -5.67
N ILE A 87 -10.15 3.49 -6.79
CA ILE A 87 -10.74 3.04 -8.05
C ILE A 87 -11.38 1.64 -7.89
N ILE A 88 -10.68 0.71 -7.24
CA ILE A 88 -11.20 -0.65 -6.98
C ILE A 88 -12.46 -0.58 -6.10
N ALA A 89 -12.44 0.21 -5.04
CA ALA A 89 -13.57 0.37 -4.12
C ALA A 89 -14.80 0.96 -4.82
N VAL A 90 -14.61 2.01 -5.63
CA VAL A 90 -15.70 2.61 -6.42
C VAL A 90 -16.31 1.59 -7.38
N ARG A 91 -15.48 0.82 -8.10
CA ARG A 91 -15.97 -0.23 -9.01
C ARG A 91 -16.72 -1.34 -8.27
N LEU A 92 -16.27 -1.73 -7.08
CA LEU A 92 -16.95 -2.73 -6.25
C LEU A 92 -18.27 -2.22 -5.69
N LEU A 93 -18.32 -0.96 -5.24
CA LEU A 93 -19.56 -0.32 -4.81
C LEU A 93 -20.56 -0.24 -5.96
N GLN A 94 -20.15 0.23 -7.15
CA GLN A 94 -21.00 0.27 -8.34
C GLN A 94 -21.54 -1.11 -8.74
N TYR A 95 -20.76 -2.18 -8.55
CA TYR A 95 -21.22 -3.54 -8.81
C TYR A 95 -22.19 -4.03 -7.73
N SER A 96 -21.94 -3.71 -6.46
CA SER A 96 -22.81 -4.09 -5.33
C SER A 96 -24.14 -3.35 -5.32
N PHE A 97 -24.16 -2.11 -5.83
CA PHE A 97 -25.37 -1.27 -5.92
C PHE A 97 -26.18 -1.50 -7.20
N ARG A 98 -25.76 -2.38 -8.12
CA ARG A 98 -26.70 -2.85 -9.15
C ARG A 98 -27.67 -3.82 -8.46
N PRO A 99 -28.93 -3.41 -8.19
CA PRO A 99 -29.89 -4.34 -7.62
C PRO A 99 -30.02 -5.51 -8.58
N THR A 100 -29.93 -6.74 -8.05
CA THR A 100 -30.31 -7.95 -8.77
C THR A 100 -31.82 -7.86 -9.03
N PHE A 101 -32.23 -7.11 -10.04
CA PHE A 101 -33.63 -6.91 -10.46
C PHE A 101 -34.13 -8.14 -11.25
N GLN A 102 -33.93 -9.33 -10.70
CA GLN A 102 -34.49 -10.57 -11.21
C GLN A 102 -34.60 -11.52 -10.03
N ASP A 103 -35.70 -11.45 -9.27
CA ASP A 103 -36.31 -12.62 -8.62
C ASP A 103 -37.67 -12.35 -7.94
N SER A 104 -38.23 -11.12 -7.99
CA SER A 104 -39.54 -10.85 -7.36
C SER A 104 -40.78 -10.91 -8.28
N THR A 105 -40.65 -11.18 -9.59
CA THR A 105 -41.79 -11.11 -10.54
C THR A 105 -42.49 -12.44 -10.83
N ARG A 106 -42.19 -13.54 -10.13
CA ARG A 106 -42.89 -14.83 -10.32
C ARG A 106 -43.91 -15.21 -9.24
N LEU A 107 -44.35 -14.26 -8.42
CA LEU A 107 -45.37 -14.52 -7.38
C LEU A 107 -46.48 -13.46 -7.36
N SER A 108 -47.11 -13.19 -8.49
CA SER A 108 -48.41 -12.50 -8.54
C SER A 108 -49.04 -12.73 -9.90
N GLY A 109 -49.81 -13.83 -10.01
CA GLY A 109 -50.44 -14.19 -11.27
C GLY A 109 -51.39 -15.36 -11.15
N THR A 110 -52.35 -15.32 -10.22
CA THR A 110 -53.62 -16.03 -10.42
C THR A 110 -54.77 -15.27 -9.76
N PHE A 111 -55.66 -14.78 -10.61
CA PHE A 111 -56.89 -14.06 -10.31
C PHE A 111 -58.07 -15.06 -10.33
N THR A 112 -59.13 -14.76 -9.57
CA THR A 112 -60.55 -15.19 -9.72
C THR A 112 -61.02 -16.64 -9.46
N SER A 113 -61.86 -16.80 -8.43
CA SER A 113 -63.12 -17.60 -8.43
C SER A 113 -64.23 -16.87 -9.23
N PRO A 114 -65.42 -17.42 -9.59
CA PRO A 114 -66.15 -18.63 -9.09
C PRO A 114 -66.59 -19.60 -10.24
N THR A 115 -67.17 -20.80 -10.12
CA THR A 115 -68.37 -21.35 -9.42
C THR A 115 -68.48 -22.88 -9.76
N PRO A 116 -69.44 -23.67 -9.23
CA PRO A 116 -69.30 -25.11 -8.96
C PRO A 116 -69.95 -26.06 -10.00
N SER A 117 -69.47 -27.31 -10.11
CA SER A 117 -70.22 -28.44 -10.69
C SER A 117 -69.65 -29.79 -10.25
N GLU A 118 -70.57 -30.70 -9.89
CA GLU A 118 -70.39 -32.14 -9.63
C GLU A 118 -69.67 -32.89 -10.77
N HIS A 119 -68.92 -33.96 -10.46
CA HIS A 119 -69.36 -35.36 -10.64
C HIS A 119 -68.23 -36.38 -10.33
N ASN A 120 -68.65 -37.55 -9.84
CA ASN A 120 -67.88 -38.79 -9.60
C ASN A 120 -66.93 -39.20 -10.74
N SER A 121 -65.82 -39.87 -10.41
CA SER A 121 -65.56 -41.30 -10.76
C SER A 121 -64.07 -41.69 -10.74
N ARG A 122 -63.83 -42.91 -10.28
CA ARG A 122 -62.59 -43.70 -10.20
C ARG A 122 -61.82 -43.82 -11.52
N THR A 123 -60.49 -43.82 -11.49
CA THR A 123 -59.58 -44.92 -11.93
C THR A 123 -58.09 -44.52 -11.88
N PRO A 124 -57.15 -45.46 -11.60
CA PRO A 124 -55.72 -45.22 -11.64
C PRO A 124 -55.11 -45.62 -12.99
N ARG A 125 -54.16 -44.85 -13.54
CA ARG A 125 -53.31 -45.30 -14.66
C ARG A 125 -51.90 -44.74 -14.60
N TYR A 126 -50.96 -45.65 -14.77
CA TYR A 126 -49.51 -45.48 -14.80
C TYR A 126 -49.02 -44.64 -16.00
N SER A 127 -47.81 -44.11 -15.80
CA SER A 127 -46.78 -43.67 -16.77
C SER A 127 -47.00 -42.39 -17.59
N MET A 128 -46.19 -41.37 -17.30
CA MET A 128 -45.07 -40.99 -18.17
C MET A 128 -44.07 -40.13 -17.37
N ILE A 129 -42.83 -40.61 -17.33
CA ILE A 129 -41.67 -39.83 -16.90
C ILE A 129 -41.41 -38.79 -18.00
N SER A 130 -41.80 -37.55 -17.75
CA SER A 130 -41.38 -36.41 -18.57
C SER A 130 -39.96 -36.02 -18.15
N THR A 131 -39.00 -36.32 -19.01
CA THR A 131 -37.65 -35.76 -18.97
C THR A 131 -37.73 -34.25 -19.13
N ASP A 132 -37.66 -33.51 -18.02
CA ASP A 132 -37.58 -32.05 -18.02
C ASP A 132 -36.17 -31.60 -18.43
N SER A 133 -35.99 -31.54 -19.75
CA SER A 133 -34.88 -30.89 -20.44
C SER A 133 -35.12 -29.38 -20.45
N ASN A 134 -34.93 -28.72 -19.31
CA ASN A 134 -34.88 -27.25 -19.26
C ASN A 134 -33.81 -26.73 -18.29
N ARG A 135 -32.61 -27.32 -18.37
CA ARG A 135 -31.40 -26.68 -17.84
C ARG A 135 -30.93 -25.61 -18.82
N GLY A 136 -31.40 -24.39 -18.61
CA GLY A 136 -30.76 -23.21 -19.20
C GLY A 136 -29.26 -23.19 -18.89
N PRO A 137 -28.43 -22.56 -19.74
CA PRO A 137 -26.98 -22.60 -19.58
C PRO A 137 -26.61 -22.08 -18.20
N PRO A 138 -25.80 -22.83 -17.42
CA PRO A 138 -25.39 -22.38 -16.10
C PRO A 138 -24.62 -21.08 -16.26
N ARG A 139 -25.15 -19.98 -15.69
CA ARG A 139 -24.39 -18.72 -15.55
C ARG A 139 -23.02 -19.09 -14.97
N PRO A 140 -21.89 -18.67 -15.57
CA PRO A 140 -20.58 -19.01 -15.06
C PRO A 140 -20.43 -18.37 -13.68
N ARG A 141 -20.73 -19.13 -12.64
CA ARG A 141 -20.45 -18.76 -11.25
C ARG A 141 -18.93 -18.67 -11.18
N LEU A 142 -18.41 -17.44 -11.13
CA LEU A 142 -17.00 -17.20 -10.87
C LEU A 142 -16.55 -18.14 -9.74
N PRO A 143 -15.54 -18.99 -9.97
CA PRO A 143 -15.19 -20.04 -9.03
C PRO A 143 -14.94 -19.48 -7.64
N ALA A 144 -15.45 -20.14 -6.60
CA ALA A 144 -15.28 -19.70 -5.21
C ALA A 144 -13.80 -19.49 -4.86
N TRP A 145 -12.90 -20.31 -5.42
CA TRP A 145 -11.45 -20.17 -5.26
C TRP A 145 -10.92 -18.82 -5.76
N ARG A 146 -11.48 -18.23 -6.83
CA ARG A 146 -11.08 -16.90 -7.31
C ARG A 146 -11.47 -15.80 -6.34
N LYS A 147 -12.66 -15.90 -5.72
CA LYS A 147 -13.12 -14.93 -4.71
C LYS A 147 -12.28 -15.02 -3.44
N GLN A 148 -11.99 -16.25 -2.99
CA GLN A 148 -11.20 -16.51 -1.79
C GLN A 148 -9.73 -16.13 -1.97
N LEU A 149 -9.12 -16.44 -3.11
CA LEU A 149 -7.76 -16.02 -3.47
C LEU A 149 -7.66 -14.48 -3.54
N ARG A 150 -8.64 -13.81 -4.16
CA ARG A 150 -8.68 -12.35 -4.25
C ARG A 150 -8.80 -11.69 -2.87
N SER A 151 -9.63 -12.24 -1.98
CA SER A 151 -9.77 -11.75 -0.59
C SER A 151 -8.49 -11.97 0.22
N LYS A 152 -7.82 -13.13 0.06
CA LYS A 152 -6.57 -13.45 0.74
C LYS A 152 -5.44 -12.53 0.28
N VAL A 153 -5.20 -12.43 -1.03
CA VAL A 153 -4.19 -11.52 -1.61
C VAL A 153 -4.48 -10.08 -1.20
N PHE A 154 -5.73 -9.65 -1.24
CA PHE A 154 -6.13 -8.32 -0.80
C PHE A 154 -5.79 -8.09 0.68
N ARG A 155 -6.15 -9.02 1.58
CA ARG A 155 -5.83 -8.91 3.01
C ARG A 155 -4.32 -8.87 3.26
N THR A 156 -3.55 -9.71 2.59
CA THR A 156 -2.09 -9.73 2.71
C THR A 156 -1.48 -8.41 2.23
N THR A 157 -1.89 -7.92 1.05
CA THR A 157 -1.40 -6.62 0.55
C THR A 157 -1.77 -5.47 1.47
N LEU A 158 -2.98 -5.47 2.04
CA LEU A 158 -3.41 -4.46 3.00
C LEU A 158 -2.56 -4.49 4.28
N LEU A 159 -2.27 -5.69 4.82
CA LEU A 159 -1.41 -5.82 6.00
C LEU A 159 0.02 -5.34 5.74
N VAL A 160 0.59 -5.66 4.58
CA VAL A 160 1.92 -5.18 4.18
C VAL A 160 1.93 -3.66 4.05
N VAL A 161 0.91 -3.07 3.41
CA VAL A 161 0.79 -1.61 3.29
C VAL A 161 0.59 -0.95 4.63
N LEU A 162 -0.27 -1.49 5.50
CA LEU A 162 -0.49 -0.96 6.84
C LEU A 162 0.78 -1.03 7.69
N ALA A 163 1.49 -2.15 7.68
CA ALA A 163 2.78 -2.26 8.33
C ALA A 163 3.76 -1.21 7.78
N HIS A 164 3.83 -1.07 6.45
CA HIS A 164 4.67 -0.06 5.83
C HIS A 164 4.35 1.35 6.30
N VAL A 165 3.07 1.75 6.32
CA VAL A 165 2.66 3.04 6.86
C VAL A 165 3.01 3.18 8.33
N LEU A 166 2.71 2.19 9.18
CA LEU A 166 2.94 2.28 10.62
C LEU A 166 4.43 2.43 10.98
N PHE A 167 5.31 1.70 10.30
CA PHE A 167 6.75 1.73 10.59
C PHE A 167 7.46 2.91 9.93
N TRP A 168 6.98 3.40 8.77
CA TRP A 168 7.60 4.54 8.08
C TRP A 168 7.05 5.90 8.52
N LEU A 169 5.77 6.00 8.88
CA LEU A 169 5.13 7.28 9.17
C LEU A 169 5.78 8.06 10.32
N PRO A 170 6.21 7.45 11.44
CA PRO A 170 6.89 8.19 12.50
C PRO A 170 8.16 8.90 12.02
N TYR A 171 8.99 8.21 11.22
CA TYR A 171 10.17 8.81 10.61
C TYR A 171 9.80 9.91 9.60
N ASN A 172 8.84 9.66 8.71
CA ASN A 172 8.45 10.64 7.70
C ASN A 172 7.85 11.90 8.33
N PHE A 173 7.05 11.74 9.38
CA PHE A 173 6.49 12.85 10.14
C PHE A 173 7.61 13.66 10.83
N TYR A 174 8.55 12.98 11.48
CA TYR A 174 9.73 13.62 12.07
C TYR A 174 10.58 14.36 11.02
N ALA A 175 10.79 13.77 9.83
CA ALA A 175 11.53 14.42 8.75
C ALA A 175 10.82 15.68 8.21
N LEU A 176 9.48 15.68 8.17
CA LEU A 176 8.68 16.85 7.79
C LEU A 176 8.72 17.95 8.86
N MET A 177 8.84 17.59 10.14
CA MET A 177 8.92 18.55 11.23
C MET A 177 10.10 19.51 11.08
N LYS A 178 11.21 19.07 10.46
CA LYS A 178 12.35 19.92 10.08
C LYS A 178 11.94 21.18 9.33
N TYR A 179 10.91 21.10 8.48
CA TYR A 179 10.43 22.20 7.63
C TYR A 179 9.31 23.01 8.26
N VAL A 180 8.57 22.44 9.21
CA VAL A 180 7.44 23.10 9.86
C VAL A 180 7.90 23.89 11.09
N ASN A 181 8.75 23.28 11.92
CA ASN A 181 9.24 23.91 13.14
C ASN A 181 10.63 23.37 13.51
N ALA A 182 11.64 24.21 13.29
CA ALA A 182 13.04 23.87 13.56
C ALA A 182 13.33 23.63 15.06
N GLU A 183 12.69 24.39 15.96
CA GLU A 183 12.92 24.27 17.41
C GLU A 183 12.45 22.89 17.94
N TRP A 184 11.28 22.44 17.51
CA TRP A 184 10.77 21.11 17.88
C TRP A 184 11.59 19.98 17.26
N TYR A 185 12.13 20.20 16.06
CA TYR A 185 13.00 19.23 15.40
C TYR A 185 14.31 19.03 16.17
N GLU A 186 14.95 20.11 16.63
CA GLU A 186 16.20 20.04 17.40
C GLU A 186 16.04 19.25 18.70
N HIS A 187 15.00 19.56 19.48
CA HIS A 187 14.72 18.88 20.74
C HIS A 187 14.47 17.37 20.56
N MET A 188 13.80 16.98 19.47
CA MET A 188 13.53 15.58 19.18
C MET A 188 14.70 14.87 18.47
N SER A 189 15.69 15.60 17.96
CA SER A 189 16.79 15.00 17.20
C SER A 189 17.68 14.08 18.05
N GLU A 190 17.80 14.36 19.36
CA GLU A 190 18.56 13.53 20.30
C GLU A 190 18.00 12.10 20.43
N HIS A 191 16.70 11.93 20.20
CA HIS A 191 16.01 10.64 20.26
C HIS A 191 15.59 10.09 18.89
N ALA A 192 15.91 10.81 17.82
CA ALA A 192 15.42 10.50 16.47
C ALA A 192 15.97 9.21 15.88
N ASN A 193 17.06 8.67 16.42
CA ASN A 193 17.62 7.38 15.98
C ASN A 193 16.60 6.24 16.12
N VAL A 194 15.72 6.30 17.13
CA VAL A 194 14.65 5.29 17.31
C VAL A 194 13.72 5.24 16.11
N PHE A 195 13.42 6.39 15.48
CA PHE A 195 12.56 6.44 14.29
C PHE A 195 13.25 5.87 13.05
N LYS A 196 14.58 6.01 12.93
CA LYS A 196 15.35 5.37 11.86
C LYS A 196 15.38 3.85 12.03
N ASP A 197 15.61 3.38 13.26
CA ASP A 197 15.64 1.94 13.58
C ASP A 197 14.28 1.27 13.32
N LEU A 198 13.18 2.01 13.53
CA LEU A 198 11.84 1.56 13.23
C LEU A 198 11.64 1.21 11.74
N GLN A 199 12.34 1.92 10.83
CA GLN A 199 12.32 1.60 9.41
C GLN A 199 13.05 0.29 9.11
N ILE A 200 14.16 -0.01 9.78
CA ILE A 200 14.90 -1.27 9.61
C ILE A 200 14.01 -2.46 10.02
N LEU A 201 13.21 -2.29 11.07
CA LEU A 201 12.31 -3.32 11.56
C LEU A 201 11.30 -3.81 10.50
N ILE A 202 10.92 -2.98 9.53
CA ILE A 202 10.05 -3.41 8.43
C ILE A 202 10.69 -4.50 7.58
N THR A 203 12.01 -4.42 7.36
CA THR A 203 12.73 -5.40 6.54
C THR A 203 12.76 -6.76 7.20
N LEU A 204 12.69 -6.79 8.53
CA LEU A 204 12.58 -8.00 9.33
C LEU A 204 11.14 -8.53 9.35
N ILE A 205 10.14 -7.66 9.50
CA ILE A 205 8.72 -8.04 9.62
C ILE A 205 8.14 -8.50 8.27
N ASN A 206 8.55 -7.91 7.16
CA ASN A 206 7.99 -8.19 5.83
C ASN A 206 8.02 -9.70 5.46
N PRO A 207 9.15 -10.43 5.58
CA PRO A 207 9.18 -11.88 5.37
C PRO A 207 8.16 -12.66 6.21
N PHE A 208 7.96 -12.29 7.47
CA PHE A 208 6.98 -12.94 8.34
C PHE A 208 5.55 -12.64 7.89
N LEU A 209 5.26 -11.41 7.47
CA LEU A 209 3.96 -11.06 6.90
C LEU A 209 3.64 -11.88 5.65
N TYR A 210 4.62 -12.13 4.79
CA TYR A 210 4.45 -12.99 3.61
C TYR A 210 4.29 -14.47 4.00
N GLY A 211 5.02 -14.94 5.02
CA GLY A 211 4.99 -16.32 5.48
C GLY A 211 3.71 -16.70 6.23
N PHE A 212 3.22 -15.85 7.14
CA PHE A 212 1.99 -16.12 7.90
C PHE A 212 0.70 -15.85 7.13
N ALA A 213 0.78 -15.14 6.00
CA ALA A 213 -0.37 -14.87 5.15
C ALA A 213 -0.60 -15.94 4.06
N GLN A 214 0.19 -17.02 4.02
CA GLN A 214 -0.07 -18.24 3.24
C GLN A 214 -1.08 -19.17 3.90
#